data_AF-A0A0Q8J5I4-F1
#
_entry.id   AF-A0A0Q8J5I4-F1
#
_cell.length_a   1.000
_cell.length_b   1.000
_cell.length_c   1.000
_cell.angle_alpha   90.00
_cell.angle_beta   90.00
_cell.angle_gamma   90.00
#
_symmetry.space_group_name_H-M   'P 1'
#
loop_
_entity.id
_entity.type
_entity.pdbx_description
1 polymer ?
#
loop_
_entity_poly.entity_id
_entity_poly.type
_entity_poly.pdbx_seq_one_letter_code
_entity_poly.pdbx_strand_id
1 'polypeptide(L)'
;MGKPWQDALVSAEPQGFDTVRIDSESLHIDLNGLSDKSSEAKVFVDYWLDNPGPAIRLRPVFATGAPDVSQFEATLDGRAITARPLDLPALPRNWQPPETTPSLTGERPLSYEVQAPSSLALDFVLPPGRHRFRASYRADAMQRKGDGPTLLYQFAYVLAPARSWAGFGNLHLTVSVPEGWRIKTSLSLNDEDVQHADTSRDTYHGRYPGLPADSIAITTQAPPGIVYRVLMVASVSCLIAVVFGGGVVCALIGGAIARRLRRDDKRQRYRVWPYALATGLAWGVATLCAGLAMIYGPDCFLPAGQAYRYGYGQALGTLAICALSLFLIGIGWLVTRMTAMRHLRDVGTDAA
;
A
#
# COMPACT_ATOMS: atom_id res chain seq x y z
N MET A 1 6.36 -7.82 18.43
CA MET A 1 6.25 -7.02 17.19
C MET A 1 4.86 -6.39 17.16
N GLY A 2 4.75 -5.11 16.80
CA GLY A 2 3.44 -4.45 16.64
C GLY A 2 2.71 -4.99 15.40
N LYS A 3 1.38 -4.81 15.34
CA LYS A 3 0.55 -5.22 14.21
C LYS A 3 1.09 -4.63 12.87
N PRO A 4 0.99 -5.34 11.73
CA PRO A 4 1.38 -4.82 10.41
C PRO A 4 0.53 -3.66 9.89
N TRP A 5 -0.48 -3.25 10.65
CA TRP A 5 -1.42 -2.21 10.27
C TRP A 5 -1.67 -1.25 11.43
N GLN A 6 -2.20 -0.08 11.10
CA GLN A 6 -2.81 0.86 12.04
C GLN A 6 -4.31 0.85 11.81
N ASP A 7 -5.06 0.51 12.84
CA ASP A 7 -6.52 0.36 12.80
C ASP A 7 -7.20 1.65 12.31
N ALA A 8 -8.19 1.51 11.43
CA ALA A 8 -8.99 2.63 10.92
C ALA A 8 -9.96 3.18 11.95
N LEU A 9 -10.54 4.32 11.60
CA LEU A 9 -11.67 4.91 12.29
C LEU A 9 -12.97 4.57 11.57
N VAL A 10 -14.04 4.32 12.33
CA VAL A 10 -15.38 4.05 11.77
C VAL A 10 -15.94 5.30 11.10
N SER A 11 -16.67 5.15 10.01
CA SER A 11 -17.37 6.25 9.35
C SER A 11 -18.68 5.68 8.83
N ALA A 12 -19.82 6.27 9.22
CA ALA A 12 -21.13 5.72 8.92
C ALA A 12 -22.20 6.80 8.72
N GLU A 13 -23.27 6.38 8.05
CA GLU A 13 -24.54 7.11 7.96
C GLU A 13 -25.19 7.32 9.33
N PRO A 14 -25.99 8.39 9.50
CA PRO A 14 -26.77 8.58 10.69
C PRO A 14 -27.98 7.64 10.78
N GLN A 15 -28.31 7.22 11.99
CA GLN A 15 -29.66 6.72 12.30
C GLN A 15 -30.54 7.85 12.82
N GLY A 16 -31.87 7.70 12.74
CA GLY A 16 -32.82 8.60 13.38
C GLY A 16 -33.67 9.42 12.40
N PHE A 17 -33.66 9.03 11.11
CA PHE A 17 -34.52 9.57 10.05
C PHE A 17 -35.68 8.64 9.71
N ASP A 18 -36.16 7.85 10.66
CA ASP A 18 -37.16 6.79 10.43
C ASP A 18 -38.53 7.33 9.97
N THR A 19 -38.77 8.63 10.14
CA THR A 19 -39.99 9.35 9.74
C THR A 19 -39.76 10.38 8.64
N VAL A 20 -38.54 10.48 8.10
CA VAL A 20 -38.13 11.48 7.09
C VAL A 20 -37.63 10.77 5.86
N ARG A 21 -38.10 11.22 4.68
CA ARG A 21 -37.59 10.72 3.42
C ARG A 21 -36.32 11.46 3.05
N ILE A 22 -35.31 10.74 2.60
CA ILE A 22 -34.12 11.31 1.98
C ILE A 22 -34.28 11.20 0.47
N ASP A 23 -34.55 12.32 -0.19
CA ASP A 23 -34.77 12.39 -1.65
C ASP A 23 -33.48 12.10 -2.43
N SER A 24 -32.36 12.59 -1.91
CA SER A 24 -31.03 12.33 -2.44
C SER A 24 -29.98 12.56 -1.37
N GLU A 25 -28.82 11.97 -1.60
CA GLU A 25 -27.61 12.14 -0.82
C GLU A 25 -26.44 12.39 -1.78
N SER A 26 -25.54 13.30 -1.38
CA SER A 26 -24.28 13.55 -2.05
C SER A 26 -23.16 13.35 -1.05
N LEU A 27 -22.47 12.22 -1.19
CA LEU A 27 -21.36 11.79 -0.35
C LEU A 27 -20.05 12.04 -1.07
N HIS A 28 -19.17 12.85 -0.49
CA HIS A 28 -17.81 13.08 -0.96
C HIS A 28 -16.81 12.58 0.08
N ILE A 29 -16.05 11.56 -0.30
CA ILE A 29 -14.92 11.04 0.46
C ILE A 29 -13.63 11.60 -0.17
N ASP A 30 -12.99 12.53 0.52
CA ASP A 30 -11.75 13.17 0.10
C ASP A 30 -10.54 12.53 0.80
N LEU A 31 -9.76 11.78 0.02
CA LEU A 31 -8.53 11.11 0.44
C LEU A 31 -7.27 11.85 -0.04
N ASN A 32 -7.38 13.09 -0.53
CA ASN A 32 -6.22 13.86 -0.98
C ASN A 32 -5.21 14.17 0.14
N GLY A 33 -5.64 14.08 1.40
CA GLY A 33 -4.79 14.25 2.58
C GLY A 33 -3.85 13.07 2.88
N LEU A 34 -3.98 11.95 2.16
CA LEU A 34 -3.19 10.75 2.40
C LEU A 34 -1.72 10.96 2.01
N SER A 35 -0.84 10.66 2.94
CA SER A 35 0.62 10.72 2.77
C SER A 35 1.31 9.86 3.82
N ASP A 36 2.64 9.79 3.77
CA ASP A 36 3.43 9.06 4.77
C ASP A 36 3.27 9.58 6.20
N LYS A 37 2.83 10.84 6.34
CA LYS A 37 2.64 11.51 7.63
C LYS A 37 1.18 11.64 8.03
N SER A 38 0.26 11.26 7.14
CA SER A 38 -1.17 11.50 7.33
C SER A 38 -2.00 10.37 6.73
N SER A 39 -2.83 9.76 7.57
CA SER A 39 -3.94 8.88 7.16
C SER A 39 -5.26 9.64 7.05
N GLU A 40 -5.25 10.97 7.14
CA GLU A 40 -6.45 11.77 7.23
C GLU A 40 -7.29 11.66 5.96
N ALA A 41 -8.56 11.33 6.15
CA ALA A 41 -9.63 11.40 5.19
C ALA A 41 -10.62 12.48 5.64
N LYS A 42 -11.26 13.15 4.68
CA LYS A 42 -12.37 14.08 4.96
C LYS A 42 -13.63 13.54 4.31
N VAL A 43 -14.73 13.65 5.04
CA VAL A 43 -16.04 13.22 4.57
C VAL A 43 -16.96 14.43 4.56
N PHE A 44 -17.64 14.64 3.44
CA PHE A 44 -18.69 15.65 3.29
C PHE A 44 -19.95 14.94 2.83
N VAL A 45 -21.07 15.20 3.49
CA VAL A 45 -22.36 14.61 3.13
C VAL A 45 -23.42 15.69 3.08
N ASP A 46 -24.14 15.77 1.98
CA ASP A 46 -25.34 16.57 1.82
C ASP A 46 -26.55 15.64 1.70
N TYR A 47 -27.56 15.84 2.54
CA TYR A 47 -28.83 15.13 2.51
C TYR A 47 -29.94 16.11 2.14
N TRP A 48 -30.78 15.70 1.19
CA TRP A 48 -32.00 16.43 0.84
C TRP A 48 -33.17 15.74 1.52
N LEU A 49 -33.61 16.34 2.64
CA LEU A 49 -34.66 15.82 3.50
C LEU A 49 -36.02 16.29 3.00
N ASP A 50 -37.03 15.42 3.03
CA ASP A 50 -38.44 15.75 2.81
C ASP A 50 -39.27 15.30 4.01
N ASN A 51 -39.86 16.28 4.72
CA ASN A 51 -40.81 16.06 5.80
C ASN A 51 -42.23 16.42 5.33
N PRO A 52 -43.03 15.44 4.87
CA PRO A 52 -44.39 15.72 4.39
C PRO A 52 -45.39 16.01 5.52
N GLY A 53 -44.98 15.83 6.78
CA GLY A 53 -45.84 15.92 7.96
C GLY A 53 -45.68 17.24 8.73
N PRO A 54 -46.20 17.30 9.98
CA PRO A 54 -45.94 18.42 10.88
C PRO A 54 -44.45 18.52 11.24
N ALA A 55 -44.05 19.61 11.89
CA ALA A 55 -42.70 19.74 12.41
C ALA A 55 -42.36 18.58 13.36
N ILE A 56 -41.20 17.98 13.19
CA ILE A 56 -40.74 16.83 13.98
C ILE A 56 -39.38 17.12 14.60
N ARG A 57 -39.13 16.58 15.79
CA ARG A 57 -37.82 16.66 16.43
C ARG A 57 -37.02 15.40 16.08
N LEU A 58 -35.85 15.59 15.47
CA LEU A 58 -34.94 14.53 15.08
C LEU A 58 -33.74 14.50 16.02
N ARG A 59 -33.28 13.29 16.31
CA ARG A 59 -32.08 13.06 17.14
C ARG A 59 -31.13 12.09 16.46
N PRO A 60 -30.56 12.45 15.30
CA PRO A 60 -29.78 11.49 14.56
C PRO A 60 -28.46 11.19 15.25
N VAL A 61 -28.01 9.94 15.13
CA VAL A 61 -26.77 9.44 15.72
C VAL A 61 -25.80 9.07 14.61
N PHE A 62 -24.63 9.69 14.59
CA PHE A 62 -23.52 9.37 13.69
C PHE A 62 -22.51 8.49 14.41
N ALA A 63 -22.04 7.42 13.75
CA ALA A 63 -20.84 6.72 14.17
C ALA A 63 -19.63 7.28 13.45
N THR A 64 -18.68 7.83 14.21
CA THR A 64 -17.40 8.34 13.70
C THR A 64 -16.30 7.64 14.48
N GLY A 65 -15.13 7.38 13.93
CA GLY A 65 -14.02 6.85 14.73
C GLY A 65 -13.13 7.97 15.25
N ALA A 66 -13.33 9.22 14.82
CA ALA A 66 -12.55 10.35 15.31
C ALA A 66 -12.73 10.48 16.83
N PRO A 67 -11.65 10.40 17.62
CA PRO A 67 -11.73 10.58 19.07
C PRO A 67 -12.06 12.04 19.43
N ASP A 68 -11.86 12.98 18.49
CA ASP A 68 -12.12 14.39 18.69
C ASP A 68 -13.32 14.88 17.86
N VAL A 69 -14.35 15.32 18.57
CA VAL A 69 -15.60 15.88 18.03
C VAL A 69 -15.38 17.29 17.47
N SER A 70 -14.26 17.94 17.79
CA SER A 70 -13.99 19.35 17.46
C SER A 70 -14.01 19.67 15.97
N GLN A 71 -13.89 18.67 15.11
CA GLN A 71 -13.88 18.81 13.65
C GLN A 71 -15.15 18.29 12.96
N PHE A 72 -16.18 17.94 13.73
CA PHE A 72 -17.49 17.61 13.18
C PHE A 72 -18.33 18.88 13.05
N GLU A 73 -18.75 19.18 11.83
CA GLU A 73 -19.64 20.30 11.53
C GLU A 73 -20.93 19.78 10.93
N ALA A 74 -22.07 20.27 11.43
CA ALA A 74 -23.38 19.97 10.87
C ALA A 74 -24.21 21.24 10.72
N THR A 75 -24.97 21.34 9.63
CA THR A 75 -25.90 22.45 9.37
C THR A 75 -27.22 21.96 8.81
N LEU A 76 -28.31 22.66 9.13
CA LEU A 76 -29.63 22.50 8.52
C LEU A 76 -30.03 23.84 7.90
N ASP A 77 -30.21 23.85 6.57
CA ASP A 77 -30.49 25.06 5.79
C ASP A 77 -29.49 26.19 6.08
N GLY A 78 -28.22 25.83 6.27
CA GLY A 78 -27.13 26.75 6.58
C GLY A 78 -27.03 27.18 8.05
N ARG A 79 -27.93 26.72 8.93
CA ARG A 79 -27.85 26.97 10.38
C ARG A 79 -27.08 25.86 11.07
N ALA A 80 -26.07 26.22 11.86
CA ALA A 80 -25.27 25.26 12.61
C ALA A 80 -26.12 24.43 13.60
N ILE A 81 -25.88 23.13 13.64
CA ILE A 81 -26.43 22.20 14.62
C ILE A 81 -25.30 21.75 15.54
N THR A 82 -25.53 21.84 16.85
CA THR A 82 -24.56 21.39 17.83
C THR A 82 -24.54 19.86 17.89
N ALA A 83 -23.38 19.27 17.63
CA ALA A 83 -23.13 17.86 17.90
C ALA A 83 -22.71 17.64 19.35
N ARG A 84 -23.11 16.51 19.93
CA ARG A 84 -22.71 16.11 21.27
C ARG A 84 -22.13 14.70 21.23
N PRO A 85 -21.00 14.44 21.92
CA PRO A 85 -20.52 13.08 22.13
C PRO A 85 -21.63 12.22 22.73
N LEU A 86 -21.78 11.01 22.19
CA LEU A 86 -22.67 9.98 22.69
C LEU A 86 -21.83 8.75 22.99
N ASP A 87 -21.86 8.31 24.25
CA ASP A 87 -21.19 7.07 24.65
C ASP A 87 -22.07 5.88 24.26
N LEU A 88 -21.68 5.20 23.18
CA LEU A 88 -22.27 3.94 22.74
C LEU A 88 -21.23 2.83 22.93
N PRO A 89 -21.43 1.91 23.90
CA PRO A 89 -20.41 0.91 24.24
C PRO A 89 -20.14 -0.09 23.10
N ALA A 90 -21.11 -0.26 22.19
CA ALA A 90 -20.95 -1.01 20.97
C ALA A 90 -21.89 -0.48 19.89
N LEU A 91 -21.42 -0.45 18.65
CA LEU A 91 -22.30 -0.20 17.50
C LEU A 91 -23.16 -1.42 17.21
N PRO A 92 -24.41 -1.23 16.75
CA PRO A 92 -25.22 -2.30 16.19
C PRO A 92 -24.44 -3.09 15.14
N ARG A 93 -24.69 -4.41 15.04
CA ARG A 93 -23.96 -5.28 14.11
C ARG A 93 -24.04 -4.81 12.66
N ASN A 94 -25.19 -4.30 12.25
CA ASN A 94 -25.42 -3.77 10.91
C ASN A 94 -24.73 -2.41 10.67
N TRP A 95 -24.08 -1.80 11.67
CA TRP A 95 -23.30 -0.56 11.53
C TRP A 95 -21.80 -0.81 11.57
N GLN A 96 -21.40 -2.07 11.73
CA GLN A 96 -19.99 -2.41 11.71
C GLN A 96 -19.45 -2.22 10.29
N PRO A 97 -18.23 -1.66 10.16
CA PRO A 97 -17.53 -1.63 8.89
C PRO A 97 -17.36 -3.05 8.31
N PRO A 98 -17.18 -3.16 6.98
CA PRO A 98 -16.91 -4.45 6.37
C PRO A 98 -15.61 -5.03 6.93
N GLU A 99 -15.55 -6.36 7.08
CA GLU A 99 -14.35 -7.06 7.57
C GLU A 99 -13.18 -7.00 6.57
N THR A 100 -13.47 -6.62 5.31
CA THR A 100 -12.47 -6.57 4.23
C THR A 100 -12.68 -5.40 3.27
N THR A 101 -11.60 -4.95 2.63
CA THR A 101 -11.62 -4.03 1.48
C THR A 101 -11.11 -4.73 0.22
N PRO A 102 -11.40 -4.21 -0.99
CA PRO A 102 -10.91 -4.82 -2.23
C PRO A 102 -9.37 -4.71 -2.37
N SER A 103 -8.74 -5.70 -3.01
CA SER A 103 -7.31 -5.62 -3.36
C SER A 103 -7.10 -4.83 -4.66
N LEU A 104 -6.00 -4.07 -4.72
CA LEU A 104 -5.55 -3.37 -5.93
C LEU A 104 -5.06 -4.31 -7.04
N THR A 105 -4.68 -5.55 -6.71
CA THR A 105 -4.19 -6.54 -7.69
C THR A 105 -5.28 -7.48 -8.18
N GLY A 106 -6.50 -7.40 -7.63
CA GLY A 106 -7.60 -8.30 -7.97
C GLY A 106 -7.45 -9.71 -7.39
N GLU A 107 -6.52 -9.92 -6.46
CA GLU A 107 -6.33 -11.18 -5.75
C GLU A 107 -7.40 -11.38 -4.66
N ARG A 108 -7.00 -11.52 -3.40
CA ARG A 108 -7.91 -11.72 -2.27
C ARG A 108 -8.27 -10.38 -1.63
N PRO A 109 -9.48 -10.24 -1.07
CA PRO A 109 -9.83 -9.09 -0.24
C PRO A 109 -8.84 -8.91 0.91
N LEU A 110 -8.58 -7.67 1.27
CA LEU A 110 -7.66 -7.29 2.35
C LEU A 110 -8.46 -7.13 3.64
N SER A 111 -8.01 -7.74 4.74
CA SER A 111 -8.65 -7.53 6.05
C SER A 111 -8.68 -6.04 6.42
N TYR A 112 -9.77 -5.62 7.06
CA TYR A 112 -10.02 -4.27 7.52
C TYR A 112 -10.36 -4.30 9.00
N GLU A 113 -9.55 -3.62 9.81
CA GLU A 113 -9.74 -3.51 11.26
C GLU A 113 -9.98 -2.05 11.63
N VAL A 114 -10.93 -1.84 12.53
CA VAL A 114 -11.26 -0.53 13.06
C VAL A 114 -11.06 -0.48 14.57
N GLN A 115 -10.71 0.71 15.07
CA GLN A 115 -10.69 0.99 16.49
C GLN A 115 -12.13 1.08 17.04
N ALA A 116 -12.22 1.17 18.37
CA ALA A 116 -13.49 1.40 19.04
C ALA A 116 -14.14 2.68 18.47
N PRO A 117 -15.41 2.61 18.01
CA PRO A 117 -16.10 3.74 17.43
C PRO A 117 -16.40 4.80 18.50
N SER A 118 -16.36 6.07 18.09
CA SER A 118 -17.04 7.16 18.80
C SER A 118 -18.41 7.37 18.17
N SER A 119 -19.32 8.02 18.90
CA SER A 119 -20.64 8.34 18.36
C SER A 119 -21.03 9.77 18.72
N LEU A 120 -21.79 10.40 17.85
CA LEU A 120 -22.26 11.77 17.99
C LEU A 120 -23.78 11.81 17.87
N ALA A 121 -24.44 12.45 18.82
CA ALA A 121 -25.86 12.75 18.72
C ALA A 121 -26.05 14.21 18.28
N LEU A 122 -26.96 14.41 17.33
CA LEU A 122 -27.50 15.73 17.00
C LEU A 122 -28.90 15.87 17.59
N ASP A 123 -29.38 17.11 17.72
CA ASP A 123 -30.76 17.38 18.15
C ASP A 123 -31.26 18.65 17.47
N PHE A 124 -32.28 18.52 16.62
CA PHE A 124 -32.89 19.64 15.92
C PHE A 124 -34.36 19.38 15.58
N VAL A 125 -35.09 20.45 15.27
CA VAL A 125 -36.47 20.37 14.78
C VAL A 125 -36.43 20.55 13.27
N LEU A 126 -37.00 19.59 12.53
CA LEU A 126 -37.20 19.64 11.09
C LEU A 126 -38.62 20.16 10.81
N PRO A 127 -38.78 21.36 10.24
CA PRO A 127 -40.09 21.86 9.81
C PRO A 127 -40.73 20.99 8.71
N PRO A 128 -42.01 21.22 8.37
CA PRO A 128 -42.62 20.65 7.17
C PRO A 128 -41.94 21.14 5.90
N GLY A 129 -41.80 20.25 4.91
CA GLY A 129 -41.27 20.54 3.59
C GLY A 129 -39.86 20.01 3.35
N ARG A 130 -39.17 20.63 2.38
CA ARG A 130 -37.85 20.21 1.92
C ARG A 130 -36.74 21.01 2.58
N HIS A 131 -35.71 20.31 3.03
CA HIS A 131 -34.59 20.90 3.75
C HIS A 131 -33.27 20.28 3.30
N ARG A 132 -32.18 21.03 3.45
CA ARG A 132 -30.82 20.53 3.20
C ARG A 132 -30.10 20.39 4.52
N PHE A 133 -29.74 19.17 4.87
CA PHE A 133 -28.88 18.87 6.00
C PHE A 133 -27.48 18.54 5.47
N ARG A 134 -26.45 19.18 6.01
CA ARG A 134 -25.05 18.96 5.62
C ARG A 134 -24.23 18.57 6.84
N ALA A 135 -23.40 17.55 6.69
CA ALA A 135 -22.40 17.16 7.67
C ALA A 135 -21.02 17.08 7.03
N SER A 136 -19.98 17.46 7.78
CA SER A 136 -18.59 17.23 7.39
C SER A 136 -17.73 16.90 8.59
N TYR A 137 -16.80 15.98 8.41
CA TYR A 137 -15.91 15.53 9.48
C TYR A 137 -14.62 14.92 8.94
N ARG A 138 -13.66 14.74 9.84
CA ARG A 138 -12.42 14.02 9.55
C ARG A 138 -12.48 12.58 10.05
N ALA A 139 -11.81 11.71 9.35
CA ALA A 139 -11.62 10.30 9.69
C ALA A 139 -10.18 9.88 9.34
N ASP A 140 -9.78 8.69 9.76
CA ASP A 140 -8.48 8.13 9.37
C ASP A 140 -8.68 6.84 8.57
N ALA A 141 -7.97 6.77 7.45
CA ALA A 141 -7.79 5.53 6.70
C ALA A 141 -6.83 4.58 7.44
N MET A 142 -7.17 3.29 7.47
CA MET A 142 -6.29 2.24 7.97
C MET A 142 -5.05 2.17 7.10
N GLN A 143 -3.88 2.25 7.72
CA GLN A 143 -2.62 2.02 7.03
C GLN A 143 -2.28 0.54 7.09
N ARG A 144 -2.08 -0.09 5.94
CA ARG A 144 -1.69 -1.48 5.81
C ARG A 144 -0.32 -1.58 5.16
N LYS A 145 0.50 -2.45 5.73
CA LYS A 145 1.85 -2.73 5.28
C LYS A 145 1.90 -4.16 4.74
N GLY A 146 2.41 -4.40 3.53
CA GLY A 146 2.81 -5.75 3.10
C GLY A 146 2.46 -6.16 1.67
N ASP A 147 1.49 -5.51 1.02
CA ASP A 147 1.01 -5.94 -0.31
C ASP A 147 1.57 -5.08 -1.47
N GLY A 148 2.75 -4.49 -1.29
CA GLY A 148 3.43 -3.70 -2.32
C GLY A 148 4.64 -2.90 -1.82
N PRO A 149 5.32 -2.18 -2.72
CA PRO A 149 6.49 -1.36 -2.37
C PRO A 149 6.14 -0.11 -1.56
N THR A 150 4.91 0.38 -1.67
CA THR A 150 4.38 1.57 -0.99
C THR A 150 3.27 1.21 0.00
N LEU A 151 2.97 2.11 0.95
CA LEU A 151 1.89 1.90 1.92
C LEU A 151 0.53 1.80 1.24
N LEU A 152 -0.31 0.91 1.77
CA LEU A 152 -1.72 0.80 1.39
C LEU A 152 -2.57 1.55 2.40
N TYR A 153 -3.56 2.27 1.89
CA TYR A 153 -4.56 2.95 2.72
C TYR A 153 -5.92 2.34 2.41
N GLN A 154 -6.62 1.91 3.47
CA GLN A 154 -7.95 1.34 3.39
C GLN A 154 -8.93 2.26 4.11
N PHE A 155 -10.07 2.53 3.49
CA PHE A 155 -11.12 3.35 4.09
C PHE A 155 -12.46 2.68 3.88
N ALA A 156 -13.34 2.72 4.88
CA ALA A 156 -14.69 2.22 4.75
C ALA A 156 -15.72 3.20 5.29
N TYR A 157 -16.83 3.31 4.57
CA TYR A 157 -17.98 4.12 4.90
C TYR A 157 -19.23 3.22 4.99
N VAL A 158 -19.91 3.20 6.13
CA VAL A 158 -21.05 2.31 6.39
C VAL A 158 -22.36 2.98 6.01
N LEU A 159 -23.03 2.42 5.01
CA LEU A 159 -24.30 2.90 4.44
C LEU A 159 -25.54 2.29 5.11
N ALA A 160 -25.37 1.13 5.75
CA ALA A 160 -26.48 0.34 6.30
C ALA A 160 -27.47 1.06 7.25
N PRO A 161 -27.07 2.05 8.09
CA PRO A 161 -28.04 2.83 8.88
C PRO A 161 -29.14 3.46 8.02
N ALA A 162 -28.85 3.79 6.76
CA ALA A 162 -29.82 4.35 5.83
C ALA A 162 -31.02 3.46 5.51
N ARG A 163 -30.90 2.15 5.77
CA ARG A 163 -32.01 1.20 5.58
C ARG A 163 -33.17 1.40 6.56
N SER A 164 -32.96 2.09 7.69
CA SER A 164 -34.03 2.35 8.66
C SER A 164 -34.84 3.62 8.34
N TRP A 165 -34.36 4.45 7.41
CA TRP A 165 -35.02 5.72 7.08
C TRP A 165 -36.37 5.49 6.40
N ALA A 166 -37.25 6.49 6.43
CA ALA A 166 -38.57 6.38 5.79
C ALA A 166 -38.48 6.18 4.27
N GLY A 167 -37.37 6.57 3.66
CA GLY A 167 -37.02 6.23 2.29
C GLY A 167 -35.68 6.82 1.88
N PHE A 168 -35.02 6.16 0.92
CA PHE A 168 -33.74 6.56 0.36
C PHE A 168 -33.86 6.67 -1.16
N GLY A 169 -33.70 7.87 -1.70
CA GLY A 169 -33.75 8.17 -3.13
C GLY A 169 -32.43 7.86 -3.82
N ASN A 170 -31.66 8.88 -4.22
CA ASN A 170 -30.43 8.69 -4.99
C ASN A 170 -29.17 8.89 -4.16
N LEU A 171 -28.14 8.09 -4.39
CA LEU A 171 -26.78 8.32 -3.87
C LEU A 171 -25.87 8.84 -4.99
N HIS A 172 -25.31 10.03 -4.78
CA HIS A 172 -24.23 10.61 -5.57
C HIS A 172 -22.92 10.48 -4.79
N LEU A 173 -22.09 9.53 -5.18
CA LEU A 173 -20.80 9.29 -4.55
C LEU A 173 -19.70 10.00 -5.33
N THR A 174 -18.85 10.74 -4.63
CA THR A 174 -17.58 11.27 -5.14
C THR A 174 -16.45 10.78 -4.26
N VAL A 175 -15.41 10.22 -4.86
CA VAL A 175 -14.19 9.82 -4.16
C VAL A 175 -13.02 10.54 -4.79
N SER A 176 -12.27 11.30 -4.01
CA SER A 176 -11.02 11.94 -4.46
C SER A 176 -9.83 11.26 -3.83
N VAL A 177 -8.77 11.02 -4.60
CA VAL A 177 -7.49 10.43 -4.13
C VAL A 177 -6.33 11.29 -4.61
N PRO A 178 -5.16 11.23 -3.95
CA PRO A 178 -4.03 12.03 -4.38
C PRO A 178 -3.61 11.69 -5.81
N GLU A 179 -3.03 12.67 -6.50
CA GLU A 179 -2.68 12.56 -7.91
C GLU A 179 -1.80 11.34 -8.22
N GLY A 180 -2.21 10.56 -9.23
CA GLY A 180 -1.47 9.38 -9.66
C GLY A 180 -1.66 8.12 -8.80
N TRP A 181 -2.44 8.20 -7.72
CA TRP A 181 -2.67 7.05 -6.85
C TRP A 181 -3.61 6.04 -7.49
N ARG A 182 -3.33 4.76 -7.23
CA ARG A 182 -4.19 3.66 -7.68
C ARG A 182 -5.30 3.48 -6.66
N ILE A 183 -6.54 3.34 -7.11
CA ILE A 183 -7.70 3.10 -6.25
C ILE A 183 -8.46 1.83 -6.69
N LYS A 184 -9.05 1.14 -5.73
CA LYS A 184 -10.08 0.12 -5.95
C LYS A 184 -11.20 0.30 -4.91
N THR A 185 -12.44 0.17 -5.37
CA THR A 185 -13.64 0.33 -4.53
C THR A 185 -14.56 -0.88 -4.60
N SER A 186 -15.34 -1.12 -3.54
CA SER A 186 -16.35 -2.19 -3.51
C SER A 186 -17.55 -1.90 -4.40
N LEU A 187 -17.82 -0.61 -4.65
CA LEU A 187 -18.84 -0.13 -5.57
C LEU A 187 -18.19 0.33 -6.88
N SER A 188 -18.90 0.15 -8.00
CA SER A 188 -18.46 0.61 -9.32
C SER A 188 -18.60 2.14 -9.44
N LEU A 189 -17.48 2.86 -9.46
CA LEU A 189 -17.45 4.29 -9.70
C LEU A 189 -17.41 4.55 -11.23
N ASN A 190 -18.54 4.99 -11.82
CA ASN A 190 -18.81 5.23 -13.24
C ASN A 190 -18.96 3.97 -14.13
N ASP A 191 -19.78 4.12 -15.18
CA ASP A 191 -20.24 3.06 -16.11
C ASP A 191 -19.14 2.47 -17.00
N GLU A 192 -18.02 3.19 -17.21
CA GLU A 192 -16.84 2.71 -17.94
C GLU A 192 -15.77 2.23 -16.95
N ASP A 193 -15.90 0.96 -16.58
CA ASP A 193 -14.93 0.08 -15.90
C ASP A 193 -13.62 0.73 -15.42
N VAL A 194 -13.62 1.17 -14.15
CA VAL A 194 -12.43 1.44 -13.31
C VAL A 194 -11.55 0.18 -13.12
N GLN A 195 -11.83 -0.92 -13.82
CA GLN A 195 -10.92 -2.06 -13.91
C GLN A 195 -9.64 -1.74 -14.69
N HIS A 196 -9.63 -0.70 -15.53
CA HIS A 196 -8.39 -0.17 -16.12
C HIS A 196 -8.07 1.17 -15.45
N ALA A 197 -7.30 1.10 -14.37
CA ALA A 197 -6.86 2.24 -13.56
C ALA A 197 -6.19 3.32 -14.41
N ASP A 198 -6.98 4.26 -14.91
CA ASP A 198 -6.49 5.52 -15.47
C ASP A 198 -5.93 6.34 -14.31
N THR A 199 -4.63 6.20 -14.08
CA THR A 199 -3.90 6.92 -13.02
C THR A 199 -3.84 8.42 -13.26
N SER A 200 -4.44 8.95 -14.34
CA SER A 200 -4.56 10.40 -14.57
C SER A 200 -5.81 11.01 -13.93
N ARG A 201 -6.72 10.19 -13.37
CA ARG A 201 -7.93 10.67 -12.69
C ARG A 201 -7.76 10.63 -11.18
N ASP A 202 -8.01 11.77 -10.55
CA ASP A 202 -7.89 11.95 -9.11
C ASP A 202 -9.27 12.03 -8.43
N THR A 203 -10.33 12.04 -9.23
CA THR A 203 -11.71 12.10 -8.73
C THR A 203 -12.59 11.13 -9.52
N TYR A 204 -13.35 10.34 -8.76
CA TYR A 204 -14.19 9.25 -9.23
C TYR A 204 -15.61 9.52 -8.78
N HIS A 205 -16.58 9.27 -9.66
CA HIS A 205 -17.99 9.52 -9.37
C HIS A 205 -18.78 8.22 -9.48
N GLY A 206 -19.84 8.09 -8.70
CA GLY A 206 -20.82 7.01 -8.80
C GLY A 206 -22.22 7.57 -8.61
N ARG A 207 -23.19 7.00 -9.31
CA ARG A 207 -24.61 7.37 -9.18
C ARG A 207 -25.43 6.10 -9.00
N TYR A 208 -26.18 6.04 -7.92
CA TYR A 208 -26.95 4.85 -7.58
C TYR A 208 -28.41 5.23 -7.30
N PRO A 209 -29.38 4.59 -7.98
CA PRO A 209 -30.78 4.71 -7.61
C PRO A 209 -31.02 3.82 -6.38
N GLY A 210 -31.14 4.43 -5.21
CA GLY A 210 -31.26 3.75 -3.94
C GLY A 210 -29.92 3.50 -3.25
N LEU A 211 -29.97 2.67 -2.20
CA LEU A 211 -28.79 2.26 -1.44
C LEU A 211 -28.11 1.07 -2.13
N PRO A 212 -26.88 1.21 -2.68
CA PRO A 212 -26.27 0.16 -3.50
C PRO A 212 -25.70 -1.01 -2.68
N ALA A 213 -25.30 -0.77 -1.44
CA ALA A 213 -24.72 -1.77 -0.53
C ALA A 213 -24.82 -1.29 0.92
N ASP A 214 -24.39 -2.15 1.85
CA ASP A 214 -24.32 -1.83 3.28
C ASP A 214 -23.09 -0.98 3.65
N SER A 215 -22.07 -0.96 2.78
CA SER A 215 -20.87 -0.16 2.96
C SER A 215 -20.13 0.09 1.64
N ILE A 216 -19.32 1.14 1.65
CA ILE A 216 -18.35 1.48 0.63
C ILE A 216 -16.98 1.15 1.23
N ALA A 217 -16.21 0.29 0.58
CA ALA A 217 -14.83 -0.01 0.95
C ALA A 217 -13.90 0.48 -0.16
N ILE A 218 -12.83 1.15 0.23
CA ILE A 218 -11.87 1.80 -0.66
C ILE A 218 -10.48 1.30 -0.27
N THR A 219 -9.64 1.03 -1.26
CA THR A 219 -8.22 0.78 -1.07
C THR A 219 -7.45 1.62 -2.07
N THR A 220 -6.44 2.34 -1.59
CA THR A 220 -5.62 3.22 -2.42
C THR A 220 -4.13 3.11 -2.09
N GLN A 221 -3.27 3.37 -3.05
CA GLN A 221 -1.81 3.23 -2.93
C GLN A 221 -1.07 4.21 -3.85
N ALA A 222 -0.04 4.86 -3.31
CA ALA A 222 0.89 5.67 -4.08
C ALA A 222 1.64 4.81 -5.12
N PRO A 223 1.81 5.26 -6.37
CA PRO A 223 2.62 4.53 -7.33
C PRO A 223 4.09 4.53 -6.88
N PRO A 224 4.86 3.45 -7.08
CA PRO A 224 6.28 3.41 -6.71
C PRO A 224 7.18 4.35 -7.53
N GLY A 225 6.64 5.02 -8.56
CA GLY A 225 7.41 5.83 -9.50
C GLY A 225 8.13 5.02 -10.59
N ILE A 226 8.56 5.70 -11.64
CA ILE A 226 9.28 5.07 -12.77
C ILE A 226 10.71 4.71 -12.36
N VAL A 227 11.39 5.58 -11.61
CA VAL A 227 12.78 5.38 -11.17
C VAL A 227 12.93 4.12 -10.33
N TYR A 228 12.00 3.85 -9.40
CA TYR A 228 11.96 2.61 -8.63
C TYR A 228 11.94 1.38 -9.53
N ARG A 229 11.06 1.35 -10.55
CA ARG A 229 10.93 0.20 -11.46
C ARG A 229 12.19 0.00 -12.29
N VAL A 230 12.75 1.08 -12.83
CA VAL A 230 14.00 1.03 -13.60
C VAL A 230 15.15 0.52 -12.73
N LEU A 231 15.28 1.04 -11.50
CA LEU A 231 16.34 0.64 -10.59
C LEU A 231 16.16 -0.80 -10.09
N MET A 232 14.94 -1.25 -9.84
CA MET A 232 14.64 -2.65 -9.54
C MET A 232 15.09 -3.56 -10.68
N VAL A 233 14.69 -3.27 -11.93
CA VAL A 233 15.09 -4.07 -13.10
C VAL A 233 16.60 -4.04 -13.31
N ALA A 234 17.22 -2.86 -13.22
CA ALA A 234 18.66 -2.69 -13.41
C ALA A 234 19.48 -3.42 -12.33
N SER A 235 19.07 -3.34 -11.06
CA SER A 235 19.76 -4.00 -9.95
C SER A 235 19.62 -5.53 -9.99
N VAL A 236 18.43 -6.05 -10.33
CA VAL A 236 18.23 -7.49 -10.57
C VAL A 236 19.10 -7.96 -11.74
N SER A 237 19.12 -7.21 -12.85
CA SER A 237 19.94 -7.54 -14.02
C SER A 237 21.43 -7.49 -13.70
N CYS A 238 21.87 -6.52 -12.89
CA CYS A 238 23.25 -6.39 -12.43
C CYS A 238 23.65 -7.58 -11.54
N LEU A 239 22.80 -7.97 -10.59
CA LEU A 239 23.06 -9.15 -9.75
C LEU A 239 23.21 -10.42 -10.61
N ILE A 240 22.29 -10.64 -11.56
CA ILE A 240 22.37 -11.75 -12.51
C ILE A 240 23.70 -11.70 -13.29
N ALA A 241 24.05 -10.54 -13.85
CA ALA A 241 25.29 -10.37 -14.61
C ALA A 241 26.55 -10.64 -13.76
N VAL A 242 26.58 -10.22 -12.50
CA VAL A 242 27.70 -10.49 -11.58
C VAL A 242 27.78 -11.96 -11.21
N VAL A 243 26.64 -12.61 -10.94
CA VAL A 243 26.60 -14.04 -10.59
C VAL A 243 27.05 -14.90 -11.78
N PHE A 244 26.56 -14.66 -12.99
CA PHE A 244 26.97 -15.50 -14.13
C PHE A 244 28.30 -15.06 -14.77
N GLY A 245 28.54 -13.76 -14.85
CA GLY A 245 29.77 -13.20 -15.43
C GLY A 245 31.01 -13.43 -14.58
N GLY A 246 30.88 -13.49 -13.25
CA GLY A 246 32.01 -13.72 -12.35
C GLY A 246 32.73 -15.05 -12.58
N GLY A 247 32.00 -16.11 -12.95
CA GLY A 247 32.59 -17.40 -13.33
C GLY A 247 33.45 -17.32 -14.59
N VAL A 248 32.98 -16.60 -15.61
CA VAL A 248 33.73 -16.35 -16.85
C VAL A 248 35.00 -15.55 -16.56
N VAL A 249 34.88 -14.47 -15.77
CA VAL A 249 36.02 -13.64 -15.36
C VAL A 249 37.05 -14.46 -14.57
N CYS A 250 36.62 -15.30 -13.63
CA CYS A 250 37.50 -16.20 -12.87
C CYS A 250 38.27 -17.16 -13.79
N ALA A 251 37.60 -17.75 -14.79
CA ALA A 251 38.26 -18.61 -15.77
C ALA A 251 39.30 -17.85 -16.62
N LEU A 252 38.95 -16.66 -17.12
CA LEU A 252 39.88 -15.82 -17.90
C LEU A 252 41.11 -15.40 -17.07
N ILE A 253 40.90 -15.01 -15.81
CA ILE A 253 41.99 -14.67 -14.88
C ILE A 253 42.85 -15.91 -14.59
N GLY A 254 42.25 -17.08 -14.38
CA GLY A 254 42.97 -18.35 -14.23
C GLY A 254 43.90 -18.64 -15.42
N GLY A 255 43.41 -18.44 -16.64
CA GLY A 255 44.23 -18.54 -17.85
C GLY A 255 45.34 -17.49 -17.94
N ALA A 256 45.08 -16.26 -17.51
CA ALA A 256 46.09 -15.20 -17.44
C ALA A 256 47.19 -15.50 -16.40
N ILE A 257 46.82 -16.01 -15.22
CA ILE A 257 47.75 -16.44 -14.17
C ILE A 257 48.65 -17.57 -14.67
N ALA A 258 48.07 -18.59 -15.33
CA ALA A 258 48.85 -19.68 -15.91
C ALA A 258 49.88 -19.16 -16.92
N ARG A 259 49.50 -18.23 -17.80
CA ARG A 259 50.41 -17.61 -18.77
C ARG A 259 51.56 -16.84 -18.10
N ARG A 260 51.30 -16.14 -16.99
CA ARG A 260 52.35 -15.43 -16.22
C ARG A 260 53.30 -16.40 -15.53
N LEU A 261 52.76 -17.41 -14.84
CA LEU A 261 53.55 -18.41 -14.13
C LEU A 261 54.35 -19.33 -15.06
N ARG A 262 54.04 -19.41 -16.35
CA ARG A 262 54.91 -20.07 -17.33
C ARG A 262 56.25 -19.36 -17.53
N ARG A 263 56.32 -18.04 -17.28
CA ARG A 263 57.55 -17.26 -17.45
C ARG A 263 58.50 -17.38 -16.27
N ASP A 264 57.97 -17.66 -15.09
CA ASP A 264 58.72 -17.84 -13.86
C ASP A 264 58.91 -19.34 -13.58
N ASP A 265 60.17 -19.77 -13.43
CA ASP A 265 60.63 -21.15 -13.31
C ASP A 265 59.82 -22.12 -12.37
N LYS A 266 59.98 -23.44 -12.58
CA LYS A 266 59.15 -24.58 -12.10
C LYS A 266 58.78 -24.61 -10.60
N ARG A 267 59.42 -23.82 -9.73
CA ARG A 267 59.14 -23.77 -8.27
C ARG A 267 57.86 -23.00 -7.89
N GLN A 268 57.22 -22.26 -8.80
CA GLN A 268 56.08 -21.39 -8.44
C GLN A 268 54.68 -22.03 -8.55
N ARG A 269 54.51 -23.35 -8.77
CA ARG A 269 53.17 -23.98 -8.81
C ARG A 269 52.35 -23.76 -7.52
N TYR A 270 53.03 -23.60 -6.38
CA TYR A 270 52.39 -23.27 -5.10
C TYR A 270 51.90 -21.81 -5.00
N ARG A 271 52.21 -20.92 -5.96
CA ARG A 271 51.76 -19.51 -5.91
C ARG A 271 50.39 -19.26 -6.56
N VAL A 272 49.71 -20.28 -7.09
CA VAL A 272 48.38 -20.11 -7.71
C VAL A 272 47.28 -19.83 -6.67
N TRP A 273 47.39 -20.42 -5.47
CA TRP A 273 46.33 -20.36 -4.45
C TRP A 273 45.99 -18.94 -3.95
N PRO A 274 46.93 -18.00 -3.69
CA PRO A 274 46.57 -16.67 -3.22
C PRO A 274 45.81 -15.88 -4.30
N TYR A 275 46.19 -16.03 -5.57
CA TYR A 275 45.47 -15.37 -6.67
C TYR A 275 44.07 -15.96 -6.86
N ALA A 276 43.92 -17.29 -6.78
CA ALA A 276 42.62 -17.93 -6.84
C ALA A 276 41.70 -17.47 -5.69
N LEU A 277 42.25 -17.37 -4.47
CA LEU A 277 41.50 -16.89 -3.30
C LEU A 277 41.09 -15.43 -3.47
N ALA A 278 42.00 -14.57 -3.93
CA ALA A 278 41.71 -13.16 -4.18
C ALA A 278 40.62 -12.99 -5.26
N THR A 279 40.65 -13.77 -6.35
CA THR A 279 39.59 -13.73 -7.36
C THR A 279 38.24 -14.21 -6.83
N GLY A 280 38.22 -15.28 -6.04
CA GLY A 280 37.00 -15.77 -5.41
C GLY A 280 36.42 -14.73 -4.45
N LEU A 281 37.26 -14.13 -3.60
CA LEU A 281 36.87 -13.07 -2.68
C LEU A 281 36.32 -11.84 -3.41
N ALA A 282 36.98 -11.39 -4.48
CA ALA A 282 36.51 -10.26 -5.28
C ALA A 282 35.13 -10.53 -5.90
N TRP A 283 34.89 -11.75 -6.41
CA TRP A 283 33.59 -12.14 -6.94
C TRP A 283 32.52 -12.18 -5.84
N GLY A 284 32.81 -12.79 -4.69
CA GLY A 284 31.89 -12.81 -3.55
C GLY A 284 31.52 -11.41 -3.06
N VAL A 285 32.50 -10.51 -2.94
CA VAL A 285 32.26 -9.11 -2.56
C VAL A 285 31.42 -8.39 -3.62
N ALA A 286 31.71 -8.58 -4.90
CA ALA A 286 30.91 -7.98 -5.98
C ALA A 286 29.46 -8.47 -5.94
N THR A 287 29.22 -9.76 -5.71
CA THR A 287 27.87 -10.32 -5.54
C THR A 287 27.19 -9.75 -4.30
N LEU A 288 27.89 -9.63 -3.18
CA LEU A 288 27.35 -9.03 -1.96
C LEU A 288 26.92 -7.58 -2.21
N CYS A 289 27.79 -6.76 -2.81
CA CYS A 289 27.47 -5.38 -3.15
C CYS A 289 26.27 -5.27 -4.10
N ALA A 290 26.24 -6.07 -5.17
CA ALA A 290 25.13 -6.06 -6.13
C ALA A 290 23.81 -6.53 -5.49
N GLY A 291 23.87 -7.55 -4.64
CA GLY A 291 22.70 -8.07 -3.93
C GLY A 291 22.16 -7.09 -2.89
N LEU A 292 23.04 -6.44 -2.12
CA LEU A 292 22.63 -5.37 -1.19
C LEU A 292 22.05 -4.16 -1.95
N ALA A 293 22.65 -3.78 -3.08
CA ALA A 293 22.11 -2.72 -3.94
C ALA A 293 20.74 -3.08 -4.51
N MET A 294 20.50 -4.35 -4.85
CA MET A 294 19.18 -4.84 -5.28
C MET A 294 18.14 -4.78 -4.16
N ILE A 295 18.52 -5.12 -2.92
CA ILE A 295 17.60 -5.13 -1.78
C ILE A 295 17.24 -3.71 -1.32
N TYR A 296 18.24 -2.82 -1.22
CA TYR A 296 18.07 -1.51 -0.57
C TYR A 296 18.05 -0.33 -1.54
N GLY A 297 18.61 -0.48 -2.74
CA GLY A 297 18.74 0.61 -3.72
C GLY A 297 17.40 1.15 -4.21
N PRO A 298 16.46 0.31 -4.69
CA PRO A 298 15.15 0.76 -5.15
C PRO A 298 14.39 1.57 -4.09
N ASP A 299 14.42 1.14 -2.83
CA ASP A 299 13.68 1.77 -1.74
C ASP A 299 14.09 3.22 -1.44
N CYS A 300 15.31 3.62 -1.81
CA CYS A 300 15.76 5.01 -1.69
C CYS A 300 15.01 5.98 -2.62
N PHE A 301 14.29 5.46 -3.62
CA PHE A 301 13.57 6.25 -4.63
C PHE A 301 12.05 6.14 -4.51
N LEU A 302 11.56 5.44 -3.48
CA LEU A 302 10.15 5.50 -3.13
C LEU A 302 9.82 6.89 -2.56
N PRO A 303 8.59 7.39 -2.75
CA PRO A 303 8.17 8.64 -2.11
C PRO A 303 8.48 8.61 -0.61
N ALA A 304 8.92 9.74 -0.06
CA ALA A 304 9.34 9.82 1.33
C ALA A 304 8.26 9.25 2.25
N GLY A 305 8.69 8.37 3.17
CA GLY A 305 7.86 7.67 4.15
C GLY A 305 6.78 6.71 3.60
N GLN A 306 6.67 6.57 2.28
CA GLN A 306 5.88 5.50 1.65
C GLN A 306 6.65 4.18 1.59
N ALA A 307 7.97 4.21 1.79
CA ALA A 307 8.81 3.00 1.76
C ALA A 307 8.40 2.00 2.84
N TYR A 308 8.06 0.80 2.40
CA TYR A 308 7.75 -0.32 3.28
C TYR A 308 9.02 -1.01 3.79
N ARG A 309 9.14 -1.16 5.12
CA ARG A 309 10.21 -1.95 5.77
C ARG A 309 9.69 -2.89 6.86
N TYR A 310 8.49 -3.44 6.69
CA TYR A 310 7.92 -4.36 7.68
C TYR A 310 8.24 -5.81 7.31
N GLY A 311 8.31 -6.68 8.32
CA GLY A 311 8.59 -8.11 8.16
C GLY A 311 10.06 -8.47 8.01
N TYR A 312 10.32 -9.76 7.77
CA TYR A 312 11.67 -10.33 7.72
C TYR A 312 12.24 -10.42 6.30
N GLY A 313 11.51 -9.98 5.28
CA GLY A 313 11.89 -10.16 3.87
C GLY A 313 13.27 -9.60 3.53
N GLN A 314 13.55 -8.35 3.94
CA GLN A 314 14.86 -7.72 3.71
C GLN A 314 15.98 -8.41 4.51
N ALA A 315 15.72 -8.78 5.77
CA ALA A 315 16.71 -9.46 6.59
C ALA A 315 17.05 -10.85 6.04
N LEU A 316 16.04 -11.64 5.65
CA LEU A 316 16.20 -12.95 5.02
C LEU A 316 16.87 -12.82 3.64
N GLY A 317 16.50 -11.81 2.85
CA GLY A 317 17.17 -11.49 1.59
C GLY A 317 18.65 -11.19 1.79
N THR A 318 19.00 -10.37 2.78
CA THR A 318 20.39 -10.05 3.13
C THR A 318 21.15 -11.29 3.57
N LEU A 319 20.57 -12.14 4.42
CA LEU A 319 21.17 -13.42 4.81
C LEU A 319 21.39 -14.34 3.60
N ALA A 320 20.43 -14.43 2.69
CA ALA A 320 20.53 -15.22 1.47
C ALA A 320 21.64 -14.70 0.54
N ILE A 321 21.76 -13.38 0.36
CA ILE A 321 22.84 -12.76 -0.41
C ILE A 321 24.20 -13.00 0.25
N CYS A 322 24.31 -12.92 1.58
CA CYS A 322 25.53 -13.25 2.31
C CYS A 322 25.94 -14.72 2.08
N ALA A 323 25.00 -15.65 2.22
CA ALA A 323 25.23 -17.08 1.99
C ALA A 323 25.65 -17.36 0.54
N LEU A 324 24.95 -16.78 -0.43
CA LEU A 324 25.30 -16.88 -1.85
C LEU A 324 26.71 -16.34 -2.12
N SER A 325 27.05 -15.18 -1.55
CA SER A 325 28.36 -14.56 -1.72
C SER A 325 29.47 -15.46 -1.19
N LEU A 326 29.32 -16.02 0.02
CA LEU A 326 30.28 -16.98 0.58
C LEU A 326 30.44 -18.23 -0.28
N PHE A 327 29.34 -18.75 -0.83
CA PHE A 327 29.36 -19.89 -1.72
C PHE A 327 30.13 -19.59 -3.03
N LEU A 328 29.89 -18.42 -3.63
CA LEU A 328 30.57 -18.00 -4.86
C LEU A 328 32.07 -17.74 -4.65
N ILE A 329 32.51 -17.37 -3.44
CA ILE A 329 33.96 -17.31 -3.11
C ILE A 329 34.60 -18.68 -3.32
N GLY A 330 33.96 -19.75 -2.82
CA GLY A 330 34.43 -21.12 -2.97
C GLY A 330 34.47 -21.58 -4.43
N ILE A 331 33.41 -21.28 -5.19
CA ILE A 331 33.34 -21.59 -6.63
C ILE A 331 34.42 -20.83 -7.39
N GLY A 332 34.57 -19.52 -7.17
CA GLY A 332 35.55 -18.69 -7.86
C GLY A 332 36.97 -19.19 -7.62
N TRP A 333 37.31 -19.51 -6.36
CA TRP A 333 38.58 -20.14 -6.02
C TRP A 333 38.82 -21.44 -6.80
N LEU A 334 37.81 -22.32 -6.85
CA LEU A 334 37.90 -23.60 -7.55
C LEU A 334 38.08 -23.41 -9.06
N VAL A 335 37.25 -22.57 -9.70
CA VAL A 335 37.27 -22.31 -11.14
C VAL A 335 38.60 -21.69 -11.58
N THR A 336 39.06 -20.65 -10.89
CA THR A 336 40.35 -20.01 -11.19
C THR A 336 41.50 -21.02 -11.07
N ARG A 337 41.50 -21.82 -9.99
CA ARG A 337 42.53 -22.84 -9.75
C ARG A 337 42.51 -23.95 -10.81
N MET A 338 41.35 -24.52 -11.11
CA MET A 338 41.22 -25.60 -12.11
C MET A 338 41.66 -25.13 -13.49
N THR A 339 41.22 -23.95 -13.92
CA THR A 339 41.59 -23.38 -15.23
C THR A 339 43.08 -23.12 -15.31
N ALA A 340 43.68 -22.54 -14.26
CA ALA A 340 45.12 -22.31 -14.20
C ALA A 340 45.92 -23.63 -14.26
N MET A 341 45.50 -24.66 -13.50
CA MET A 341 46.16 -25.96 -13.47
C MET A 341 46.03 -26.72 -14.79
N ARG A 342 44.88 -26.65 -15.46
CA ARG A 342 44.67 -27.26 -16.79
C ARG A 342 45.66 -26.68 -17.79
N HIS A 343 45.72 -25.35 -17.91
CA HIS A 343 46.66 -24.70 -18.81
C HIS A 343 48.14 -24.95 -18.46
N LEU A 344 48.48 -25.21 -17.20
CA LEU A 344 49.85 -25.59 -16.81
C LEU A 344 50.17 -27.06 -17.14
N ARG A 345 49.17 -27.95 -17.24
CA ARG A 345 49.34 -29.35 -17.62
C ARG A 345 49.52 -29.53 -19.12
N ASP A 346 48.71 -28.85 -19.92
CA ASP A 346 48.72 -28.98 -21.40
C ASP A 346 50.10 -28.64 -22.01
N VAL A 347 50.90 -27.80 -21.36
CA VAL A 347 52.27 -27.47 -21.82
C VAL A 347 53.28 -28.56 -21.50
N GLY A 348 53.06 -29.32 -20.43
CA GLY A 348 53.95 -30.41 -20.05
C GLY A 348 53.93 -31.57 -21.04
N THR A 349 52.82 -31.74 -21.76
CA THR A 349 52.64 -32.76 -22.79
C THR A 349 53.23 -32.35 -24.14
N ASP A 350 53.27 -31.05 -24.47
CA ASP A 350 53.82 -30.56 -25.74
C ASP A 350 55.36 -30.54 -25.77
N ALA A 351 56.01 -30.63 -24.60
CA ALA A 351 57.46 -30.56 -24.45
C ALA A 351 58.13 -31.92 -24.21
N ALA A 352 57.36 -33.01 -24.18
CA ALA A 352 57.82 -34.37 -23.95
C ALA A 352 57.80 -35.18 -25.26
#